data_AF-C4XED2-F1
#
_entry.id   AF-C4XED2-F1
#
_cell.length_a   1.000
_cell.length_b   1.000
_cell.length_c   1.000
_cell.angle_alpha   90.00
_cell.angle_beta   90.00
_cell.angle_gamma   90.00
#
_symmetry.space_group_name_H-M   'P 1'
#
loop_
_entity.id
_entity.type
_entity.pdbx_description
1 polymer ?
#
loop_
_entity_poly.entity_id
_entity_poly.type
_entity_poly.pdbx_seq_one_letter_code
_entity_poly.pdbx_strand_id
1 'polypeptide(L)'
;MEIFIFFKEYLDYKITKTEFKNEYFRISQRQIFDRETIRSIKNKFKKYNLGMSIESNTGKSPKKGKGSGRPRKNGYWSWKKE
;
A
#
# COMPACT_ATOMS: atom_id res chain seq x y z
N MET A 1 -6.95 -3.75 -14.74
CA MET A 1 -7.66 -3.81 -13.45
C MET A 1 -8.18 -5.21 -13.16
N GLU A 2 -8.75 -5.91 -14.15
CA GLU A 2 -9.36 -7.24 -14.02
C GLU A 2 -8.49 -8.30 -13.33
N ILE A 3 -7.18 -8.32 -13.59
CA ILE A 3 -6.28 -9.30 -12.96
C ILE A 3 -6.27 -9.22 -11.43
N PHE A 4 -6.52 -8.04 -10.86
CA PHE A 4 -6.56 -7.87 -9.41
C PHE A 4 -7.86 -8.38 -8.78
N ILE A 5 -8.95 -8.47 -9.56
CA ILE A 5 -10.21 -9.09 -9.14
C ILE A 5 -9.97 -10.59 -8.97
N PHE A 6 -9.47 -11.25 -10.00
CA PHE A 6 -9.13 -12.68 -9.94
C PHE A 6 -8.05 -12.97 -8.89
N PHE A 7 -7.08 -12.07 -8.71
CA PHE A 7 -6.09 -12.23 -7.64
C PHE A 7 -6.73 -12.15 -6.25
N LYS A 8 -7.75 -11.30 -6.06
CA LYS A 8 -8.51 -11.23 -4.80
C LYS A 8 -9.33 -12.51 -4.60
N GLU A 9 -10.02 -12.99 -5.63
CA GLU A 9 -10.77 -14.25 -5.56
C GLU A 9 -9.87 -15.45 -5.25
N TYR A 10 -8.64 -15.45 -5.78
CA TYR A 10 -7.62 -16.44 -5.46
C TYR A 10 -7.17 -16.37 -3.99
N LEU A 11 -7.00 -15.15 -3.45
CA LEU A 11 -6.69 -14.95 -2.02
C LEU A 11 -7.85 -15.34 -1.10
N ASP A 12 -9.09 -15.12 -1.56
CA ASP A 12 -10.32 -15.50 -0.87
C ASP A 12 -10.65 -17.00 -1.02
N TYR A 13 -9.75 -17.79 -1.65
CA TYR A 13 -9.92 -19.22 -1.94
C TYR A 13 -11.19 -19.56 -2.76
N LYS A 14 -11.74 -18.58 -3.50
CA LYS A 14 -12.91 -18.76 -4.38
C LYS A 14 -12.53 -19.42 -5.69
N ILE A 15 -11.31 -19.18 -6.16
CA ILE A 15 -10.74 -19.80 -7.34
C ILE A 15 -9.41 -20.46 -6.99
N THR A 16 -9.09 -21.52 -7.69
CA THR A 16 -7.82 -22.23 -7.59
C THR A 16 -6.68 -21.46 -8.24
N LYS A 17 -5.44 -21.86 -7.95
CA LYS A 17 -4.24 -21.31 -8.60
C LYS A 17 -4.27 -21.53 -10.12
N THR A 18 -4.82 -22.66 -10.57
CA THR A 18 -4.92 -23.01 -11.99
C THR A 18 -5.89 -22.09 -12.71
N GLU A 19 -7.06 -21.85 -12.13
CA GLU A 19 -8.05 -20.91 -12.69
C GLU A 19 -7.50 -19.49 -12.75
N PHE A 20 -6.85 -19.03 -11.68
CA PHE A 20 -6.18 -17.73 -11.68
C PHE A 20 -5.12 -17.62 -12.79
N LYS A 21 -4.33 -18.68 -13.00
CA LYS A 21 -3.31 -18.73 -14.06
C LYS A 21 -3.95 -18.65 -15.45
N ASN A 22 -5.07 -19.34 -15.67
CA ASN A 22 -5.79 -19.31 -16.95
C ASN A 22 -6.33 -17.91 -17.25
N GLU A 23 -6.95 -17.26 -16.27
CA GLU A 23 -7.43 -15.87 -16.41
C GLU A 23 -6.27 -14.89 -16.62
N TYR A 24 -5.13 -15.10 -15.95
CA TYR A 24 -3.92 -14.31 -16.19
C TYR A 24 -3.44 -14.41 -17.65
N PHE A 25 -3.41 -15.61 -18.23
CA PHE A 25 -3.02 -15.79 -19.63
C PHE A 25 -4.03 -15.17 -20.59
N ARG A 26 -5.33 -15.30 -20.31
CA ARG A 26 -6.40 -14.69 -21.10
C ARG A 26 -6.26 -13.17 -21.17
N ILE A 27 -5.99 -12.51 -20.04
CA ILE A 27 -5.90 -11.06 -19.94
C ILE A 27 -4.56 -10.52 -20.44
N SER A 28 -3.46 -11.15 -20.01
CA SER A 28 -2.12 -10.62 -20.29
C SER A 28 -1.62 -10.95 -21.69
N GLN A 29 -2.23 -11.94 -22.37
CA GLN A 29 -1.75 -12.53 -23.62
C GLN A 29 -0.31 -13.05 -23.55
N ARG A 30 0.25 -13.17 -22.33
CA ARG A 30 1.60 -13.71 -22.08
C ARG A 30 1.51 -15.20 -21.86
N GLN A 31 2.57 -15.93 -22.21
CA GLN A 31 2.67 -17.36 -21.95
C GLN A 31 3.43 -17.69 -20.65
N ILE A 32 4.04 -16.69 -20.01
CA ILE A 32 4.88 -16.88 -18.82
C ILE A 32 4.10 -16.52 -17.56
N PHE A 33 3.95 -17.50 -16.67
CA PHE A 33 3.39 -17.32 -15.34
C PHE A 33 4.29 -18.04 -14.33
N ASP A 34 5.23 -17.28 -13.79
CA ASP A 34 6.25 -17.73 -12.87
C ASP A 34 6.06 -17.14 -11.46
N ARG A 35 6.97 -17.48 -10.54
CA ARG A 35 6.92 -16.98 -9.17
C ARG A 35 7.09 -15.46 -9.10
N GLU A 36 7.92 -14.86 -9.94
CA GLU A 36 8.12 -13.40 -9.97
C GLU A 36 6.88 -12.67 -10.47
N THR A 37 6.13 -13.24 -11.41
CA THR A 37 4.83 -12.70 -11.84
C THR A 37 3.86 -12.60 -10.67
N ILE A 38 3.71 -13.68 -9.90
CA ILE A 38 2.85 -13.68 -8.70
C ILE A 38 3.34 -12.64 -7.68
N ARG A 39 4.67 -12.55 -7.48
CA ARG A 39 5.28 -11.56 -6.58
C ARG A 39 4.98 -10.13 -7.00
N SER A 40 5.08 -9.84 -8.29
CA SER A 40 4.78 -8.53 -8.88
C SER A 40 3.32 -8.15 -8.71
N ILE A 41 2.39 -9.08 -8.97
CA ILE A 41 0.95 -8.88 -8.78
C ILE A 41 0.66 -8.58 -7.30
N LYS A 42 1.21 -9.39 -6.38
CA LYS A 42 1.07 -9.18 -4.93
C LYS A 42 1.59 -7.82 -4.48
N ASN A 43 2.76 -7.40 -4.97
CA ASN A 43 3.34 -6.11 -4.63
C ASN A 43 2.48 -4.94 -5.11
N LYS A 44 1.96 -5.00 -6.34
CA LYS A 44 1.04 -3.99 -6.87
C LYS A 44 -0.28 -3.97 -6.09
N PHE A 45 -0.84 -5.14 -5.80
CA PHE A 45 -2.07 -5.27 -5.03
C PHE A 45 -1.98 -4.58 -3.65
N LYS A 46 -0.84 -4.76 -2.97
CA LYS A 46 -0.53 -4.05 -1.72
C LYS A 46 -0.30 -2.57 -1.93
N LYS A 47 0.54 -2.19 -2.90
CA LYS A 47 0.90 -0.79 -3.17
C LYS A 47 -0.32 0.09 -3.45
N TYR A 48 -1.32 -0.47 -4.13
CA TYR A 48 -2.55 0.22 -4.47
C TYR A 48 -3.71 -0.05 -3.49
N ASN A 49 -3.46 -0.72 -2.36
CA ASN A 49 -4.44 -1.02 -1.32
C ASN A 49 -5.74 -1.67 -1.85
N LEU A 50 -5.64 -2.49 -2.91
CA LEU A 50 -6.81 -3.01 -3.66
C LEU A 50 -7.64 -4.05 -2.89
N GLY A 51 -7.11 -4.56 -1.77
CA GLY A 51 -7.79 -5.53 -0.91
C GLY A 51 -8.43 -4.93 0.35
N MET A 52 -8.27 -3.63 0.62
CA MET A 52 -8.84 -3.02 1.83
C MET A 52 -10.27 -2.52 1.58
N SER A 53 -11.15 -2.67 2.57
CA SER A 53 -12.38 -1.87 2.61
C SER A 53 -12.00 -0.41 2.85
N ILE A 54 -12.50 0.49 2.01
CA ILE A 54 -12.17 1.92 2.06
C ILE A 54 -12.95 2.57 3.20
N GLU A 55 -12.69 2.19 4.45
CA GLU A 55 -12.84 3.11 5.56
C GLU A 55 -11.54 3.91 5.65
N SER A 56 -11.42 4.88 4.74
CA SER A 56 -10.31 5.81 4.71
C SER A 56 -10.36 6.71 5.95
N ASN A 57 -9.47 6.48 6.92
CA ASN A 57 -9.11 7.49 7.91
C ASN A 57 -8.19 8.59 7.32
N THR A 58 -7.84 8.50 6.04
CA THR A 58 -7.09 9.52 5.29
C THR A 58 -7.98 10.77 5.17
N GLY A 59 -7.72 11.75 6.05
CA GLY A 59 -8.57 12.93 6.25
C GLY A 59 -8.65 13.34 7.72
N LYS A 60 -8.47 12.38 8.64
CA LYS A 60 -8.18 12.67 10.05
C LYS A 60 -6.67 12.93 10.19
N SER A 61 -6.18 14.02 9.59
CA SER A 61 -4.97 14.61 10.15
C SER A 61 -5.30 14.89 11.61
N PRO A 62 -4.57 14.34 12.61
CA PRO A 62 -4.76 14.79 13.98
C PRO A 62 -4.53 16.29 13.92
N LYS A 63 -5.59 17.06 14.09
CA LYS A 63 -5.58 18.51 13.95
C LYS A 63 -4.45 18.97 14.86
N LYS A 64 -3.28 19.28 14.29
CA LYS A 64 -2.15 19.77 15.06
C LYS A 64 -2.69 21.00 15.76
N GLY A 65 -2.92 20.88 17.07
CA GLY A 65 -3.50 21.96 17.85
C GLY A 65 -2.71 23.22 17.53
N LYS A 66 -3.39 24.34 17.27
CA LYS A 66 -2.74 25.64 17.09
C LYS A 66 -1.82 25.84 18.31
N GLY A 67 -0.52 25.67 18.13
CA GLY A 67 0.45 25.60 19.24
C GLY A 67 1.54 24.53 19.11
N SER A 68 1.37 23.48 18.31
CA SER A 68 2.43 22.48 18.08
C SER A 68 3.48 22.93 17.03
N GLY A 69 3.80 24.22 17.03
CA GLY A 69 4.84 24.80 16.17
C GLY A 69 6.23 24.24 16.50
N ARG A 70 7.20 24.54 15.63
CA ARG A 70 8.62 24.27 15.87
C ARG A 70 9.04 24.89 17.20
N PRO A 71 9.74 24.18 18.10
CA PRO A 71 10.27 24.79 19.32
C PRO A 71 11.12 26.01 18.96
N ARG A 72 10.89 27.14 19.62
CA ARG A 72 11.78 28.30 19.49
C ARG A 72 13.18 27.88 19.93
N LYS A 73 14.19 28.17 19.10
CA LYS A 73 15.60 27.96 19.44
C LYS A 73 15.92 28.90 20.60
N ASN A 74 16.16 28.36 21.80
CA ASN A 74 16.64 29.16 22.93
C ASN A 74 18.03 29.70 22.59
N GLY A 75 18.10 30.98 22.23
CA GLY A 75 19.35 31.73 22.16
C GLY A 75 19.77 32.16 23.56
N TYR A 76 20.17 31.23 24.43
CA TYR A 76 20.89 31.57 25.65
C TYR A 76 22.38 31.48 25.38
N TRP A 77 22.96 32.62 24.98
CA TRP A 77 24.38 32.88 25.22
C TRP A 77 24.58 32.96 26.73
N SER A 78 25.09 31.87 27.30
CA SER A 78 25.58 31.83 28.68
C SER A 78 26.81 32.72 28.81
N TRP A 79 26.63 33.98 29.18
CA TRP A 79 27.72 34.76 29.78
C TRP A 79 27.94 34.24 31.19
N LYS A 80 28.95 33.38 31.37
CA LYS A 80 29.57 33.19 32.69
C LYS A 80 30.34 34.47 33.02
N LYS A 81 29.92 35.17 34.07
CA LYS A 81 30.81 36.04 34.84
C LYS A 81 31.18 35.25 36.09
N GLU A 82 32.45 34.89 36.19
CA GLU A 82 33.22 34.77 37.43
C GLU A 82 34.49 35.59 37.22
#